data_AF-A0A3D4E7P5-F1
#
_entry.id   AF-A0A3D4E7P5-F1
#
_cell.length_a   1.000
_cell.length_b   1.000
_cell.length_c   1.000
_cell.angle_alpha   90.00
_cell.angle_beta   90.00
_cell.angle_gamma   90.00
#
_symmetry.space_group_name_H-M   'P 1'
#
loop_
_entity.id
_entity.type
_entity.pdbx_description
1 polymer ?
#
loop_
_entity_poly.entity_id
_entity_poly.type
_entity_poly.pdbx_seq_one_letter_code
_entity_poly.pdbx_strand_id
1 'polypeptide(L)'
;MAKADKAQKKGNGGKIFFVLMAIICSLIALPSTILLAIGCLPSIVAFFVDRTKLKARAISVAALNLAACSFYLLTLWSRGDELFFALELVADPVNVIVMYTGAAAGYGVDWFLSGAVSQILYAKAKSRQQTIQKRQKELIQRWGRVVSGKKQDLEGEGNVSDADEGAPEGDTSSGSKRKGGDKAEQTPSKAALQQEMKDTFASEEG
;
A
#
# COMPACT_ATOMS: atom_id res chain seq x y z
N MET A 1 11.96 43.99 -33.66
CA MET A 1 10.68 43.29 -33.43
C MET A 1 10.89 42.30 -32.29
N ALA A 2 10.44 42.62 -31.07
CA ALA A 2 10.53 41.70 -29.93
C ALA A 2 9.10 41.36 -29.49
N LYS A 3 8.67 40.10 -29.71
CA LYS A 3 7.41 39.58 -29.18
C LYS A 3 7.65 39.21 -27.72
N ALA A 4 7.07 39.98 -26.80
CA ALA A 4 7.02 39.65 -25.39
C ALA A 4 6.02 38.52 -25.17
N ASP A 5 6.51 37.39 -24.65
CA ASP A 5 5.71 36.24 -24.25
C ASP A 5 4.91 36.59 -22.99
N LYS A 6 3.59 36.79 -23.12
CA LYS A 6 2.70 37.05 -21.99
C LYS A 6 2.36 35.71 -21.33
N ALA A 7 3.03 35.41 -20.22
CA ALA A 7 2.64 34.31 -19.33
C ALA A 7 1.18 34.49 -18.89
N GLN A 8 0.28 33.61 -19.36
CA GLN A 8 -1.13 33.60 -18.96
C GLN A 8 -1.24 33.31 -17.46
N LYS A 9 -1.58 34.35 -16.68
CA LYS A 9 -1.96 34.23 -15.28
C LYS A 9 -3.29 33.48 -15.19
N LYS A 10 -3.25 32.20 -14.82
CA LYS A 10 -4.44 31.34 -14.67
C LYS A 10 -5.35 31.93 -13.58
N GLY A 11 -6.44 32.59 -14.00
CA GLY A 11 -7.35 33.28 -13.10
C GLY A 11 -8.12 32.32 -12.21
N ASN A 12 -8.06 32.53 -10.90
CA ASN A 12 -8.85 31.78 -9.91
C ASN A 12 -10.37 32.10 -9.97
N GLY A 13 -10.81 33.02 -10.84
CA GLY A 13 -12.21 33.44 -10.97
C GLY A 13 -13.18 32.29 -11.25
N GLY A 14 -12.78 31.31 -12.08
CA GLY A 14 -13.61 30.12 -12.32
C GLY A 14 -13.82 29.29 -11.05
N LYS A 15 -12.78 29.12 -10.22
CA LYS A 15 -12.89 28.36 -8.95
C LYS A 15 -13.83 29.06 -7.97
N ILE A 16 -13.74 30.38 -7.87
CA ILE A 16 -14.60 31.18 -6.99
C ILE A 16 -16.07 31.09 -7.43
N PHE A 17 -16.32 31.15 -8.75
CA PHE A 17 -17.65 30.95 -9.30
C PHE A 17 -18.22 29.57 -8.97
N PHE A 18 -17.45 28.50 -9.13
CA PHE A 18 -17.88 27.14 -8.75
C PHE A 18 -18.15 27.00 -7.25
N VAL A 19 -17.33 27.59 -6.39
CA VAL A 19 -17.54 27.55 -4.94
C VAL A 19 -18.81 28.31 -4.55
N LEU A 20 -19.03 29.50 -5.10
CA LEU A 20 -20.25 30.28 -4.84
C LEU A 20 -21.51 29.53 -5.30
N MET A 21 -21.47 28.94 -6.51
CA MET A 21 -22.56 28.13 -7.03
C MET A 21 -22.86 26.93 -6.12
N ALA A 22 -21.81 26.24 -5.64
CA ALA A 22 -21.96 25.11 -4.73
C ALA A 22 -22.59 25.52 -3.39
N ILE A 23 -22.22 26.67 -2.84
CA ILE A 23 -22.81 27.19 -1.60
C ILE A 23 -24.30 27.49 -1.80
N ILE A 24 -24.68 28.14 -2.90
CA ILE A 24 -26.08 28.47 -3.19
C ILE A 24 -26.93 27.19 -3.36
N CYS A 25 -26.44 26.21 -4.12
CA CYS A 25 -27.09 24.89 -4.22
C CYS A 25 -27.23 24.20 -2.86
N SER A 26 -26.21 24.32 -2.02
CA SER A 26 -26.21 23.73 -0.68
C SER A 26 -27.29 24.35 0.23
N LEU A 27 -27.52 25.66 0.11
CA LEU A 27 -28.57 26.36 0.85
C LEU A 27 -29.98 26.01 0.39
N ILE A 28 -30.16 25.66 -0.88
CA ILE A 28 -31.46 25.20 -1.42
C ILE A 28 -31.74 23.76 -0.97
N ALA A 29 -30.71 22.91 -0.96
CA ALA A 29 -30.81 21.50 -0.59
C ALA A 29 -30.38 21.22 0.86
N LEU A 30 -30.91 21.96 1.83
CA LEU A 30 -30.53 21.82 3.25
C LEU A 30 -30.61 20.38 3.79
N PRO A 31 -31.70 19.61 3.57
CA PRO A 31 -31.78 18.24 4.06
C PRO A 31 -30.71 17.33 3.45
N SER A 32 -30.48 17.48 2.14
CA SER A 32 -29.47 16.72 1.39
C SER A 32 -28.05 17.04 1.85
N THR A 33 -27.76 18.31 2.18
CA THR A 33 -26.42 18.72 2.63
C THR A 33 -26.09 18.22 4.02
N ILE A 34 -27.05 18.22 4.95
CA ILE A 34 -26.84 17.66 6.30
C ILE A 34 -26.57 16.16 6.21
N LEU A 35 -27.37 15.44 5.42
CA LEU A 35 -27.19 14.01 5.19
C LEU A 35 -25.79 13.73 4.60
N LEU A 36 -25.40 14.45 3.55
CA LEU A 36 -24.08 14.28 2.94
C LEU A 36 -22.94 14.73 3.87
N ALA A 37 -23.11 15.77 4.68
CA ALA A 37 -22.08 16.22 5.60
C ALA A 37 -21.73 15.13 6.62
N ILE A 38 -22.73 14.44 7.16
CA ILE A 38 -22.54 13.38 8.16
C ILE A 38 -22.16 12.05 7.49
N GLY A 39 -22.82 11.70 6.39
CA GLY A 39 -22.54 10.49 5.60
C GLY A 39 -21.16 10.50 4.96
N CYS A 40 -20.64 11.68 4.58
CA CYS A 40 -19.31 11.83 3.96
C CYS A 40 -18.17 12.10 4.94
N LEU A 41 -18.41 12.16 6.26
CA LEU A 41 -17.35 12.23 7.28
C LEU A 41 -16.18 11.24 7.04
N PRO A 42 -16.41 9.94 6.80
CA PRO A 42 -15.30 9.00 6.59
C PRO A 42 -14.47 9.31 5.34
N SER A 43 -15.06 9.90 4.29
CA SER A 43 -14.32 10.32 3.10
C SER A 43 -13.44 11.54 3.36
N ILE A 44 -13.88 12.45 4.23
CA ILE A 44 -13.10 13.61 4.69
C ILE A 44 -11.88 13.09 5.46
N VAL A 45 -12.10 12.16 6.40
CA VAL A 45 -11.01 11.52 7.16
C VAL A 45 -10.02 10.84 6.20
N ALA A 46 -10.50 10.06 5.23
CA ALA A 46 -9.65 9.42 4.24
C ALA A 46 -8.82 10.41 3.43
N PHE A 47 -9.37 11.58 3.08
CA PHE A 47 -8.65 12.63 2.36
C PHE A 47 -7.50 13.26 3.15
N PHE A 48 -7.63 13.34 4.48
CA PHE A 48 -6.57 13.83 5.38
C PHE A 48 -5.54 12.74 5.70
N VAL A 49 -5.95 11.49 5.83
CA VAL A 49 -5.06 10.35 6.13
C VAL A 49 -4.22 9.96 4.91
N ASP A 50 -4.75 10.14 3.69
CA ASP A 50 -4.06 9.74 2.46
C ASP A 50 -2.82 10.61 2.17
N ARG A 51 -1.63 10.01 2.34
CA ARG A 51 -0.33 10.63 2.02
C ARG A 51 0.14 10.39 0.58
N THR A 52 -0.65 9.70 -0.24
CA THR A 52 -0.25 9.32 -1.61
C THR A 52 -0.34 10.53 -2.54
N LYS A 53 0.64 10.72 -3.45
CA LYS A 53 0.72 11.90 -4.35
C LYS A 53 -0.53 12.11 -5.21
N LEU A 54 -1.14 11.01 -5.66
CA LEU A 54 -2.36 11.00 -6.49
C LEU A 54 -3.65 10.91 -5.66
N LYS A 55 -3.54 10.80 -4.33
CA LYS A 55 -4.67 10.57 -3.41
C LYS A 55 -5.63 9.45 -3.84
N ALA A 56 -5.08 8.38 -4.41
CA ALA A 56 -5.88 7.30 -5.00
C ALA A 56 -6.77 6.60 -3.97
N ARG A 57 -6.31 6.51 -2.71
CA ARG A 57 -7.10 5.95 -1.61
C ARG A 57 -8.27 6.85 -1.27
N ALA A 58 -8.00 8.14 -1.12
CA ALA A 58 -9.05 9.11 -0.81
C ALA A 58 -10.12 9.18 -1.92
N ILE A 59 -9.71 9.12 -3.20
CA ILE A 59 -10.64 9.17 -4.33
C ILE A 59 -11.52 7.92 -4.39
N SER A 60 -10.95 6.72 -4.20
CA SER A 60 -11.73 5.47 -4.20
C SER A 60 -12.70 5.40 -3.02
N VAL A 61 -12.25 5.75 -1.82
CA VAL A 61 -13.10 5.84 -0.62
C VAL A 61 -14.19 6.88 -0.80
N ALA A 62 -13.88 8.07 -1.32
CA ALA A 62 -14.87 9.11 -1.57
C ALA A 62 -15.92 8.67 -2.60
N ALA A 63 -15.51 8.04 -3.70
CA ALA A 63 -16.43 7.57 -4.73
C ALA A 63 -17.39 6.49 -4.22
N LEU A 64 -16.86 5.49 -3.50
CA LEU A 64 -17.68 4.40 -2.93
C LEU A 64 -18.58 4.88 -1.79
N ASN A 65 -18.08 5.77 -0.93
CA ASN A 65 -18.90 6.36 0.12
C ASN A 65 -20.02 7.25 -0.43
N LEU A 66 -19.75 8.02 -1.49
CA LEU A 66 -20.76 8.85 -2.14
C LEU A 66 -21.80 8.01 -2.88
N ALA A 67 -21.42 6.85 -3.42
CA ALA A 67 -22.35 5.88 -3.97
C ALA A 67 -23.26 5.23 -2.90
N ALA A 68 -22.73 4.95 -1.70
CA ALA A 68 -23.55 4.48 -0.59
C ALA A 68 -24.52 5.57 -0.10
N CYS A 69 -24.03 6.81 0.01
CA CYS A 69 -24.86 7.96 0.41
C CYS A 69 -25.92 8.31 -0.64
N SER A 70 -25.65 8.10 -1.93
CA SER A 70 -26.61 8.43 -3.01
C SER A 70 -27.86 7.56 -2.95
N PHE A 71 -27.78 6.31 -2.50
CA PHE A 71 -28.97 5.47 -2.26
C PHE A 71 -29.91 6.14 -1.26
N TYR A 72 -29.37 6.64 -0.14
CA TYR A 72 -30.13 7.35 0.87
C TYR A 72 -30.61 8.74 0.41
N LEU A 73 -29.81 9.41 -0.42
CA LEU A 73 -30.20 10.67 -1.04
C LEU A 73 -31.43 10.50 -1.95
N LEU A 74 -31.50 9.40 -2.71
CA LEU A 74 -32.66 9.07 -3.53
C LEU A 74 -33.90 8.78 -2.67
N THR A 75 -33.74 8.09 -1.54
CA THR A 75 -34.86 7.86 -0.61
C THR A 75 -35.39 9.14 0.02
N LEU A 76 -34.51 10.11 0.30
CA LEU A 76 -34.86 11.44 0.79
C LEU A 76 -35.68 12.19 -0.27
N TRP A 77 -35.17 12.30 -1.50
CA TRP A 77 -35.89 12.96 -2.60
C TRP A 77 -37.23 12.30 -2.93
N SER A 78 -37.34 10.98 -2.78
CA SER A 78 -38.59 10.25 -3.08
C SER A 78 -39.68 10.43 -2.02
N ARG A 79 -39.31 10.69 -0.76
CA ARG A 79 -40.25 10.92 0.36
C ARG A 79 -40.55 12.40 0.62
N GLY A 80 -39.79 13.30 0.01
CA GLY A 80 -39.88 14.74 0.21
C GLY A 80 -38.67 15.28 0.95
N ASP A 81 -38.22 16.48 0.57
CA ASP A 81 -37.07 17.18 1.14
C ASP A 81 -37.40 17.81 2.51
N GLU A 82 -37.80 16.97 3.46
CA GLU A 82 -38.08 17.38 4.83
C GLU A 82 -36.83 17.27 5.70
N LEU A 83 -36.52 18.34 6.44
CA LEU A 83 -35.36 18.40 7.33
C LEU A 83 -35.43 17.36 8.45
N PHE A 84 -36.61 17.14 9.01
CA PHE A 84 -36.82 16.18 10.10
C PHE A 84 -36.54 14.74 9.65
N PHE A 85 -36.93 14.39 8.42
CA PHE A 85 -36.70 13.05 7.88
C PHE A 85 -35.20 12.80 7.62
N ALA A 86 -34.46 13.79 7.13
CA ALA A 86 -33.01 13.69 6.96
C ALA A 86 -32.29 13.46 8.31
N LEU A 87 -32.73 14.16 9.37
CA LEU A 87 -32.19 13.98 10.72
C LEU A 87 -32.53 12.60 11.30
N GLU A 88 -33.75 12.13 11.11
CA GLU A 88 -34.17 10.78 11.54
C GLU A 88 -33.33 9.70 10.86
N LEU A 89 -33.08 9.85 9.55
CA LEU A 89 -32.28 8.91 8.78
C LEU A 89 -30.84 8.80 9.29
N VAL A 90 -30.26 9.93 9.73
CA VAL A 90 -28.89 9.99 10.24
C VAL A 90 -28.81 9.67 11.75
N ALA A 91 -29.89 9.85 12.49
CA ALA A 91 -29.98 9.48 13.90
C ALA A 91 -30.09 7.95 14.09
N ASP A 92 -30.63 7.24 13.10
CA ASP A 92 -30.70 5.78 13.12
C ASP A 92 -29.28 5.16 12.95
N PRO A 93 -28.78 4.42 13.96
CA PRO A 93 -27.45 3.82 13.90
C PRO A 93 -27.31 2.81 12.75
N VAL A 94 -28.38 2.12 12.36
CA VAL A 94 -28.33 1.14 11.27
C VAL A 94 -28.04 1.82 9.95
N ASN A 95 -28.69 2.95 9.68
CA ASN A 95 -28.48 3.72 8.46
C ASN A 95 -27.06 4.29 8.37
N VAL A 96 -26.54 4.81 9.48
CA VAL A 96 -25.15 5.34 9.52
C VAL A 96 -24.14 4.23 9.27
N ILE A 97 -24.33 3.05 9.86
CA ILE A 97 -23.45 1.89 9.61
C ILE A 97 -23.47 1.55 8.12
N VAL A 98 -24.65 1.44 7.50
CA VAL A 98 -24.76 1.12 6.07
C VAL A 98 -24.15 2.21 5.20
N MET A 99 -24.34 3.50 5.51
CA MET A 99 -23.65 4.58 4.81
C MET A 99 -22.12 4.41 4.88
N TYR A 100 -21.60 4.05 6.05
CA TYR A 100 -20.16 3.91 6.26
C TYR A 100 -19.59 2.62 5.68
N THR A 101 -20.41 1.63 5.34
CA THR A 101 -19.95 0.44 4.59
C THR A 101 -19.36 0.83 3.24
N GLY A 102 -19.85 1.91 2.59
CA GLY A 102 -19.25 2.44 1.37
C GLY A 102 -17.80 2.88 1.57
N ALA A 103 -17.51 3.59 2.66
CA ALA A 103 -16.15 3.96 2.99
C ALA A 103 -15.26 2.76 3.31
N ALA A 104 -15.77 1.80 4.08
CA ALA A 104 -15.05 0.55 4.39
C ALA A 104 -14.76 -0.26 3.11
N ALA A 105 -15.72 -0.34 2.19
CA ALA A 105 -15.55 -0.98 0.89
C ALA A 105 -14.47 -0.27 0.06
N GLY A 106 -14.39 1.07 0.12
CA GLY A 106 -13.31 1.84 -0.48
C GLY A 106 -11.92 1.44 0.00
N TYR A 107 -11.74 1.29 1.31
CA TYR A 107 -10.50 0.77 1.86
C TYR A 107 -10.22 -0.67 1.44
N GLY A 108 -11.27 -1.51 1.36
CA GLY A 108 -11.16 -2.88 0.85
C GLY A 108 -10.63 -2.93 -0.58
N VAL A 109 -11.12 -2.06 -1.46
CA VAL A 109 -10.65 -1.95 -2.86
C VAL A 109 -9.20 -1.50 -2.90
N ASP A 110 -8.79 -0.52 -2.09
CA ASP A 110 -7.40 -0.08 -2.06
C ASP A 110 -6.44 -1.19 -1.57
N TRP A 111 -6.83 -1.94 -0.54
CA TRP A 111 -6.04 -3.08 -0.06
C TRP A 111 -5.91 -4.17 -1.11
N PHE A 112 -7.02 -4.51 -1.78
CA PHE A 112 -7.01 -5.47 -2.87
C PHE A 112 -6.08 -5.03 -4.00
N LEU A 113 -6.20 -3.76 -4.42
CA LEU A 113 -5.39 -3.20 -5.51
C LEU A 113 -3.90 -3.14 -5.13
N SER A 114 -3.58 -2.67 -3.93
CA SER A 114 -2.20 -2.62 -3.42
C SER A 114 -1.58 -4.02 -3.33
N GLY A 115 -2.35 -5.01 -2.89
CA GLY A 115 -1.94 -6.42 -2.86
C GLY A 115 -1.68 -6.97 -4.26
N ALA A 116 -2.62 -6.78 -5.18
CA ALA A 116 -2.50 -7.26 -6.56
C ALA A 116 -1.30 -6.66 -7.29
N VAL A 117 -1.08 -5.34 -7.16
CA VAL A 117 0.07 -4.65 -7.77
C VAL A 117 1.39 -5.18 -7.23
N SER A 118 1.47 -5.44 -5.92
CA SER A 118 2.67 -5.99 -5.29
C SER A 118 3.03 -7.37 -5.83
N GLN A 119 2.03 -8.24 -6.02
CA GLN A 119 2.25 -9.58 -6.59
C GLN A 119 2.73 -9.52 -8.05
N ILE A 120 2.13 -8.65 -8.86
CA ILE A 120 2.55 -8.46 -10.26
C ILE A 120 3.98 -7.92 -10.32
N LEU A 121 4.32 -6.95 -9.47
CA LEU A 121 5.66 -6.37 -9.44
C LEU A 121 6.70 -7.38 -8.98
N TYR A 122 6.37 -8.20 -7.97
CA TYR A 122 7.22 -9.30 -7.52
C TYR A 122 7.44 -10.35 -8.62
N ALA A 123 6.38 -10.76 -9.31
CA ALA A 123 6.47 -11.70 -10.43
C ALA A 123 7.35 -11.15 -11.57
N LYS A 124 7.19 -9.87 -11.92
CA LYS A 124 8.04 -9.18 -12.90
C LYS A 124 9.51 -9.13 -12.46
N ALA A 125 9.76 -8.81 -11.19
CA ALA A 125 11.10 -8.78 -10.63
C ALA A 125 11.78 -10.16 -10.72
N LYS A 126 11.06 -11.23 -10.36
CA LYS A 126 11.55 -12.61 -10.44
C LYS A 126 11.86 -13.03 -11.89
N SER A 127 10.97 -12.73 -12.84
CA SER A 127 11.18 -13.03 -14.27
C SER A 127 12.41 -12.30 -14.82
N ARG A 128 12.58 -11.02 -14.47
CA ARG A 128 13.77 -10.25 -14.85
C ARG A 128 15.05 -10.84 -14.25
N GLN A 129 15.03 -11.24 -12.98
CA GLN A 129 16.17 -11.88 -12.33
C GLN A 129 16.55 -13.20 -12.98
N GLN A 130 15.57 -14.05 -13.33
CA GLN A 130 15.83 -15.30 -14.06
C GLN A 130 16.44 -15.05 -15.44
N THR A 131 15.96 -14.02 -16.15
CA THR A 131 16.52 -13.64 -17.46
C THR A 131 17.98 -13.21 -17.35
N ILE A 132 18.31 -12.41 -16.33
CA ILE A 132 19.69 -11.99 -16.06
C ILE A 132 20.56 -13.20 -15.69
N GLN A 133 20.08 -14.08 -14.81
CA GLN A 133 20.82 -15.29 -14.42
C GLN A 133 21.07 -16.24 -15.61
N LYS A 134 20.10 -16.40 -16.51
CA LYS A 134 20.27 -17.19 -17.75
C LYS A 134 21.37 -16.60 -18.63
N ARG A 135 21.36 -15.28 -18.85
CA ARG A 135 22.41 -14.59 -19.62
C ARG A 135 23.78 -14.70 -18.96
N GLN A 136 23.86 -14.60 -17.63
CA GLN A 136 25.11 -14.80 -16.89
C GLN A 136 25.65 -16.22 -17.08
N LYS A 137 24.80 -17.24 -16.99
CA LYS A 137 25.20 -18.65 -17.22
C LYS A 137 25.70 -18.87 -18.65
N GLU A 138 25.01 -18.33 -19.64
CA GLU A 138 25.42 -18.40 -21.05
C GLU A 138 26.79 -17.73 -21.30
N LEU A 139 27.01 -16.55 -20.69
CA LEU A 139 28.28 -15.84 -20.80
C LEU A 139 29.44 -16.61 -20.14
N ILE A 140 29.22 -17.21 -18.96
CA ILE A 140 30.22 -18.04 -18.28
C ILE A 140 30.55 -19.29 -19.12
N GLN A 141 29.55 -19.89 -19.77
CA GLN A 141 29.78 -21.07 -20.62
C GLN A 141 30.61 -20.74 -21.87
N ARG A 142 30.41 -19.56 -22.47
CA ARG A 142 31.11 -19.16 -23.69
C ARG A 142 32.50 -18.56 -23.44
N TRP A 143 32.68 -17.83 -22.35
CA TRP A 143 33.88 -17.03 -22.10
C TRP A 143 34.68 -17.47 -20.87
N GLY A 144 34.25 -18.55 -20.20
CA GLY A 144 34.90 -19.03 -18.99
C GLY A 144 34.61 -18.15 -17.76
N ARG A 145 35.19 -18.53 -16.62
CA ARG A 145 34.85 -17.97 -15.30
C ARG A 145 35.29 -16.51 -15.11
N VAL A 146 36.19 -16.02 -15.95
CA VAL A 146 36.79 -14.67 -15.90
C VAL A 146 35.76 -13.54 -16.01
N VAL A 147 34.60 -13.80 -16.64
CA VAL A 147 33.52 -12.81 -16.84
C VAL A 147 32.47 -12.85 -15.73
N SER A 148 32.60 -13.74 -14.75
CA SER A 148 31.59 -13.92 -13.67
C SER A 148 31.46 -12.69 -12.74
N GLY A 149 32.35 -11.71 -12.82
CA GLY A 149 32.32 -10.52 -11.96
C GLY A 149 32.57 -10.80 -10.47
N LYS A 150 32.87 -12.06 -10.10
CA LYS A 150 33.41 -12.43 -8.80
C LYS A 150 34.87 -12.01 -8.76
N LYS A 151 35.20 -11.09 -7.86
CA LYS A 151 36.55 -10.51 -7.70
C LYS A 151 37.56 -11.43 -7.00
N GLN A 152 37.28 -12.72 -6.78
CA GLN A 152 38.05 -13.54 -5.85
C GLN A 152 39.00 -14.56 -6.49
N ASP A 153 39.24 -14.48 -7.80
CA ASP A 153 39.89 -15.57 -8.53
C ASP A 153 41.21 -15.15 -9.20
N LEU A 154 41.73 -13.94 -8.95
CA LEU A 154 42.93 -13.40 -9.63
C LEU A 154 44.16 -13.20 -8.74
N GLU A 155 44.15 -13.71 -7.50
CA GLU A 155 45.33 -13.77 -6.64
C GLU A 155 45.64 -15.23 -6.30
N GLY A 156 46.39 -15.88 -7.19
CA GLY A 156 46.99 -17.19 -6.88
C GLY A 156 46.89 -18.19 -8.00
N GLU A 157 47.59 -17.97 -9.11
CA GLU A 157 48.26 -19.07 -9.80
C GLU A 157 49.37 -18.50 -10.69
N GLY A 158 50.48 -18.23 -10.03
CA GLY A 158 51.78 -18.15 -10.68
C GLY A 158 52.56 -19.43 -10.35
N ASN A 159 52.82 -20.22 -11.39
CA ASN A 159 53.99 -21.09 -11.57
C ASN A 159 53.87 -22.61 -11.27
N VAL A 160 54.40 -23.33 -12.26
CA VAL A 160 54.96 -24.69 -12.36
C VAL A 160 54.05 -25.88 -12.64
N SER A 161 54.46 -26.56 -13.71
CA SER A 161 54.16 -27.89 -14.23
C SER A 161 53.93 -28.98 -13.19
N ASP A 162 53.09 -29.95 -13.54
CA ASP A 162 53.59 -31.29 -13.87
C ASP A 162 52.54 -32.06 -14.69
N ALA A 163 53.07 -32.93 -15.54
CA ALA A 163 52.30 -33.88 -16.32
C ALA A 163 51.66 -34.95 -15.43
N ASP A 164 50.59 -35.53 -15.96
CA ASP A 164 50.17 -36.93 -15.83
C ASP A 164 48.91 -37.26 -15.04
N GLU A 165 48.18 -38.21 -15.65
CA GLU A 165 47.19 -39.16 -15.13
C GLU A 165 45.81 -38.74 -14.61
N GLY A 166 44.78 -39.22 -15.33
CA GLY A 166 43.75 -40.11 -14.74
C GLY A 166 42.52 -39.47 -14.08
N ALA A 167 41.39 -39.52 -14.76
CA ALA A 167 40.05 -39.45 -14.14
C ALA A 167 39.68 -40.81 -13.46
N PRO A 168 38.52 -41.01 -12.78
CA PRO A 168 37.47 -40.09 -12.33
C PRO A 168 36.94 -40.38 -10.88
N GLU A 169 35.86 -39.69 -10.50
CA GLU A 169 34.82 -40.05 -9.50
C GLU A 169 35.08 -39.80 -8.00
N GLY A 170 33.98 -39.48 -7.31
CA GLY A 170 33.82 -39.82 -5.90
C GLY A 170 33.41 -38.66 -4.98
N ASP A 171 32.10 -38.54 -4.79
CA ASP A 171 31.43 -37.76 -3.76
C ASP A 171 32.03 -37.98 -2.35
N THR A 172 32.06 -36.94 -1.50
CA THR A 172 31.73 -36.97 -0.06
C THR A 172 32.18 -35.71 0.68
N SER A 173 31.19 -35.01 1.24
CA SER A 173 31.11 -34.61 2.65
C SER A 173 32.39 -34.15 3.37
N SER A 174 32.48 -32.83 3.62
CA SER A 174 32.75 -32.26 4.96
C SER A 174 32.54 -30.74 4.87
N GLY A 175 31.56 -30.14 5.54
CA GLY A 175 31.64 -29.97 6.99
C GLY A 175 32.60 -28.84 7.35
N SER A 176 32.18 -27.57 7.28
CA SER A 176 32.73 -26.58 8.22
C SER A 176 31.88 -25.32 8.35
N LYS A 177 31.62 -25.02 9.61
CA LYS A 177 30.71 -24.04 10.19
C LYS A 177 31.53 -22.83 10.63
N ARG A 178 31.28 -21.63 10.08
CA ARG A 178 31.71 -20.32 10.66
C ARG A 178 30.64 -19.29 10.29
N LYS A 179 29.74 -18.88 11.20
CA LYS A 179 29.88 -17.97 12.35
C LYS A 179 29.95 -16.50 11.89
N GLY A 180 28.90 -15.73 12.22
CA GLY A 180 28.92 -14.27 12.16
C GLY A 180 27.63 -13.63 11.63
N GLY A 181 26.50 -13.86 12.32
CA GLY A 181 25.26 -13.11 12.09
C GLY A 181 25.16 -11.98 13.11
N ASP A 182 24.95 -10.77 12.60
CA ASP A 182 24.69 -9.55 13.35
C ASP A 182 23.45 -9.65 14.23
N LYS A 183 23.51 -8.91 15.35
CA LYS A 183 22.50 -8.73 16.38
C LYS A 183 21.08 -8.55 15.82
N ALA A 184 20.24 -9.57 16.00
CA ALA A 184 18.79 -9.44 15.99
C ALA A 184 18.28 -9.44 17.43
N GLU A 185 17.78 -8.27 17.82
CA GLU A 185 16.67 -8.01 18.74
C GLU A 185 16.03 -9.26 19.35
N GLN A 186 16.32 -9.46 20.64
CA GLN A 186 15.83 -10.56 21.45
C GLN A 186 14.38 -10.25 21.86
N THR A 187 13.43 -10.73 21.06
CA THR A 187 12.03 -10.83 21.52
C THR A 187 11.98 -11.89 22.62
N PRO A 188 11.40 -11.60 23.81
CA PRO A 188 11.39 -12.55 24.90
C PRO A 188 10.56 -13.78 24.52
N SER A 189 11.19 -14.96 24.68
CA SER A 189 10.58 -16.26 24.44
C SER A 189 9.27 -16.38 25.21
N LYS A 190 8.26 -16.99 24.58
CA LYS A 190 6.91 -17.20 25.15
C LYS A 190 6.90 -17.83 26.55
N ALA A 191 7.98 -18.53 26.92
CA ALA A 191 8.17 -19.08 28.26
C ALA A 191 8.33 -17.98 29.34
N ALA A 192 9.01 -16.86 29.02
CA ALA A 192 9.18 -15.75 29.95
C ALA A 192 7.87 -14.98 30.19
N LEU A 193 7.06 -14.78 29.13
CA LEU A 193 5.74 -14.15 29.24
C LEU A 193 4.73 -14.99 30.03
N GLN A 194 4.83 -16.32 29.95
CA GLN A 194 3.97 -17.18 30.77
C GLN A 194 4.37 -17.20 32.25
N GLN A 195 5.65 -16.96 32.55
CA GLN A 195 6.13 -16.92 33.92
C GLN A 195 5.75 -15.59 34.59
N GLU A 196 5.91 -14.47 33.87
CA GLU A 196 5.51 -13.16 34.36
C GLU A 196 3.98 -13.05 34.57
N MET A 197 3.17 -13.66 33.68
CA MET A 197 1.72 -13.72 33.90
C MET A 197 1.34 -14.52 35.16
N LYS A 198 1.99 -15.67 35.42
CA LYS A 198 1.69 -16.47 36.61
C LYS A 198 2.05 -15.73 37.91
N ASP A 199 3.15 -15.01 37.91
CA ASP A 199 3.60 -14.25 39.08
C ASP A 199 2.71 -13.03 39.34
N THR A 200 2.14 -12.43 38.28
CA THR A 200 1.16 -11.33 38.40
C THR A 200 -0.17 -11.82 38.99
N PHE A 201 -0.69 -12.95 38.54
CA PHE A 201 -1.93 -13.53 39.09
C PHE A 201 -1.77 -14.01 40.54
N ALA A 202 -0.58 -14.45 40.95
CA ALA A 202 -0.33 -14.86 42.33
C ALA A 202 -0.25 -13.69 43.33
N SER A 203 -0.06 -12.45 42.85
CA SER A 203 0.00 -11.24 43.68
C SER A 203 -1.36 -10.54 43.87
N GLU A 204 -2.41 -10.94 43.13
CA GLU A 204 -3.76 -10.37 43.23
C GLU A 204 -4.70 -11.17 44.16
N GLU A 205 -4.33 -12.38 44.60
CA GLU A 205 -5.13 -13.21 45.52
C GLU A 205 -4.60 -13.24 46.97
N GLY A 206 -3.73 -12.29 47.35
CA GLY A 206 -3.15 -12.16 48.70
C GLY A 206 -3.63 -10.93 49.46
#